data_AF-A0A536NT42-F1
#
_entry.id   AF-A0A536NT42-F1
#
_cell.length_a   1.000
_cell.length_b   1.000
_cell.length_c   1.000
_cell.angle_alpha   90.00
_cell.angle_beta   90.00
_cell.angle_gamma   90.00
#
_symmetry.space_group_name_H-M   'P 1'
#
loop_
_entity.id
_entity.type
_entity.pdbx_description
1 polymer ?
#
loop_
_entity_poly.entity_id
_entity_poly.type
_entity_poly.pdbx_seq_one_letter_code
_entity_poly.pdbx_strand_id
1 'polypeptide(L)'
;MLLIACSSGGGNNQTASSTDVTVWSAWGGNELKAYQDVLKPFESSTGIKVHLTTVRDANQLAINVDAGTSLPDIAPGPSVDKVKAWVEKGTLKSVETALGDKFGDYIANTYPALTTTSGSSDNLYIGIVGGKHYELMV
;
A
#
# COMPACT_ATOMS: atom_id res chain seq x y z
N MET A 1 23.93 0.77 24.03
CA MET A 1 24.73 0.45 22.84
C MET A 1 24.11 1.17 21.66
N LEU A 2 24.84 2.12 21.09
CA LEU A 2 24.43 2.95 19.96
C LEU A 2 24.78 2.16 18.68
N LEU A 3 23.80 1.81 17.84
CA LEU A 3 24.07 1.29 16.50
C LEU A 3 23.84 2.40 15.46
N ILE A 4 24.94 2.79 14.83
CA ILE A 4 25.00 3.61 13.63
C ILE A 4 24.62 2.71 12.45
N ALA A 5 23.65 3.14 11.63
CA ALA A 5 23.41 2.57 10.31
C ALA A 5 23.65 3.66 9.25
N CYS A 6 24.56 3.38 8.34
CA CYS A 6 25.09 4.28 7.32
C CYS A 6 23.99 4.82 6.40
N SER A 7 24.01 6.13 6.17
CA SER A 7 23.32 6.77 5.06
C SER A 7 24.14 6.59 3.79
N SER A 8 23.50 6.08 2.74
CA SER A 8 24.02 6.15 1.38
C SER A 8 22.87 6.21 0.36
N GLY A 9 22.65 7.41 -0.19
CA GLY A 9 22.21 7.59 -1.58
C GLY A 9 20.72 7.80 -1.85
N GLY A 10 20.35 9.04 -2.20
CA GLY A 10 19.43 9.31 -3.31
C GLY A 10 17.93 9.40 -3.02
N GLY A 11 17.45 10.62 -2.80
CA GLY A 11 16.12 11.15 -3.13
C GLY A 11 14.92 10.19 -3.23
N ASN A 12 14.13 10.12 -2.17
CA ASN A 12 12.70 10.45 -2.19
C ASN A 12 12.21 10.57 -0.75
N ASN A 13 11.53 11.67 -0.45
CA ASN A 13 10.99 11.97 0.87
C ASN A 13 9.73 11.12 1.10
N GLN A 14 9.93 9.84 1.43
CA GLN A 14 8.89 8.89 1.83
C GLN A 14 9.40 8.19 3.08
N THR A 15 9.25 8.86 4.22
CA THR A 15 9.54 8.28 5.52
C THR A 15 8.37 7.37 5.90
N ALA A 16 8.41 6.11 5.47
CA ALA A 16 7.71 5.05 6.20
C ALA A 16 8.33 4.96 7.60
N SER A 17 7.53 4.97 8.66
CA SER A 17 8.02 4.80 10.03
C SER A 17 8.62 3.40 10.15
N SER A 18 9.85 3.29 10.64
CA SER A 18 10.59 2.01 10.69
C SER A 18 10.02 0.97 11.68
N THR A 19 8.83 1.18 12.24
CA THR A 19 8.14 0.24 13.14
C THR A 19 6.61 0.28 13.08
N ASP A 20 6.00 1.35 12.57
CA ASP A 20 4.54 1.54 12.61
C ASP A 20 4.00 1.85 11.20
N VAL A 21 2.73 1.52 10.95
CA VAL A 21 2.06 1.68 9.66
C VAL A 21 1.01 2.77 9.77
N THR A 22 1.01 3.74 8.86
CA THR A 22 -0.05 4.75 8.74
C THR A 22 -1.08 4.31 7.72
N VAL A 23 -2.35 4.30 8.12
CA VAL A 23 -3.44 3.78 7.28
C VAL A 23 -4.58 4.78 7.17
N TRP A 24 -4.98 5.10 5.95
CA TRP A 24 -6.18 5.88 5.68
C TRP A 24 -7.36 4.96 5.40
N SER A 25 -8.53 5.30 5.93
CA SER A 25 -9.78 4.60 5.62
C SER A 25 -10.97 5.56 5.62
N ALA A 26 -12.06 5.21 4.94
CA ALA A 26 -13.31 5.97 5.01
C ALA A 26 -14.19 5.59 6.22
N TRP A 27 -13.77 4.56 6.97
CA TRP A 27 -14.54 3.94 8.04
C TRP A 27 -14.68 4.84 9.26
N GLY A 28 -15.85 4.76 9.91
CA GLY A 28 -16.14 5.42 11.17
C GLY A 28 -17.11 4.59 12.01
N GLY A 29 -17.37 5.03 13.24
CA GLY A 29 -18.30 4.36 14.14
C GLY A 29 -17.96 2.88 14.36
N ASN A 30 -18.96 2.02 14.26
CA ASN A 30 -18.81 0.59 14.53
C ASN A 30 -17.88 -0.13 13.54
N GLU A 31 -17.83 0.31 12.28
CA GLU A 31 -16.98 -0.30 11.25
C GLU A 31 -15.50 -0.04 11.53
N LEU A 32 -15.15 1.20 11.89
CA LEU A 32 -13.79 1.55 12.33
C LEU A 32 -13.39 0.74 13.56
N LYS A 33 -14.30 0.59 14.53
CA LYS A 33 -14.02 -0.19 15.73
C LYS A 33 -13.81 -1.67 15.40
N ALA A 34 -14.63 -2.26 14.52
CA ALA A 34 -14.45 -3.64 14.09
C ALA A 34 -13.09 -3.83 13.38
N TYR A 35 -12.69 -2.88 12.54
CA TYR A 35 -11.38 -2.93 11.89
C TYR A 35 -10.23 -2.84 12.90
N GLN A 36 -10.31 -1.94 13.88
CA GLN A 36 -9.36 -1.87 14.98
C GLN A 36 -9.27 -3.19 15.77
N ASP A 37 -10.41 -3.85 16.00
CA ASP A 37 -10.44 -5.15 16.69
C ASP A 37 -9.75 -6.26 15.87
N VAL A 38 -9.83 -6.22 14.53
CA VAL A 38 -9.09 -7.13 13.62
C VAL A 38 -7.58 -6.87 13.66
N LEU A 39 -7.15 -5.62 13.84
CA LEU A 39 -5.74 -5.27 13.88
C LEU A 39 -5.06 -5.62 15.22
N LYS A 40 -5.82 -5.71 16.32
CA LYS A 40 -5.26 -5.96 17.67
C LYS A 40 -4.36 -7.21 17.76
N PRO A 41 -4.71 -8.39 17.23
CA PRO A 41 -3.83 -9.55 17.26
C PRO A 41 -2.52 -9.33 16.50
N PHE A 42 -2.58 -8.62 15.37
CA PHE A 42 -1.39 -8.25 14.60
C PHE A 42 -0.49 -7.32 15.42
N GLU A 43 -1.04 -6.23 15.98
CA GLU A 43 -0.23 -5.30 16.79
C GLU A 43 0.35 -5.96 18.05
N SER A 44 -0.39 -6.89 18.66
CA SER A 44 0.03 -7.57 19.89
C SER A 44 1.14 -8.59 19.64
N SER A 45 1.09 -9.29 18.51
CA SER A 45 2.08 -10.33 18.15
C SER A 45 3.36 -9.76 17.56
N THR A 46 3.27 -8.64 16.84
CA THR A 46 4.41 -8.04 16.13
C THR A 46 5.02 -6.84 16.85
N GLY A 47 4.25 -6.16 17.69
CA GLY A 47 4.63 -4.88 18.29
C GLY A 47 4.46 -3.66 17.37
N ILE A 48 4.10 -3.87 16.10
CA ILE A 48 3.85 -2.80 15.10
C ILE A 48 2.53 -2.11 15.43
N LYS A 49 2.49 -0.77 15.42
CA LYS A 49 1.23 -0.02 15.55
C LYS A 49 0.66 0.41 14.22
N VAL A 50 -0.67 0.39 14.13
CA VAL A 50 -1.41 0.83 12.95
C VAL A 50 -2.14 2.13 13.26
N HIS A 51 -1.61 3.24 12.73
CA HIS A 51 -2.15 4.58 12.91
C HIS A 51 -3.26 4.85 11.90
N LEU A 52 -4.51 4.63 12.31
CA LEU A 52 -5.68 4.84 11.46
C LEU A 52 -6.10 6.31 11.43
N THR A 53 -6.23 6.86 10.22
CA THR A 53 -6.82 8.17 9.94
C THR A 53 -8.09 8.01 9.11
N THR A 54 -9.22 8.53 9.59
CA THR A 54 -10.46 8.55 8.80
C THR A 54 -10.42 9.70 7.79
N VAL A 55 -10.40 9.38 6.50
CA VAL A 55 -10.47 10.33 5.39
C VAL A 55 -11.72 10.03 4.57
N ARG A 56 -12.67 10.97 4.54
CA ARG A 56 -13.98 10.78 3.88
C ARG A 56 -14.04 11.32 2.46
N ASP A 57 -13.16 12.27 2.12
CA ASP A 57 -13.07 12.77 0.76
C ASP A 57 -12.28 11.78 -0.09
N ALA A 58 -12.96 11.13 -1.03
CA ALA A 58 -12.37 10.18 -1.96
C ALA A 58 -11.28 10.80 -2.85
N ASN A 59 -11.27 12.13 -3.01
CA ASN A 59 -10.27 12.82 -3.84
C ASN A 59 -9.01 13.21 -3.06
N GLN A 60 -9.03 13.17 -1.74
CA GLN A 60 -7.94 13.69 -0.91
C GLN A 60 -6.59 13.02 -1.24
N LEU A 61 -6.59 11.71 -1.47
CA LEU A 61 -5.38 10.99 -1.84
C LEU A 61 -4.81 11.47 -3.18
N ALA A 62 -5.68 11.65 -4.18
CA ALA A 62 -5.24 12.12 -5.49
C ALA A 62 -4.70 13.56 -5.44
N ILE A 63 -5.36 14.43 -4.66
CA ILE A 63 -4.87 15.80 -4.40
C ILE A 63 -3.47 15.74 -3.79
N ASN A 64 -3.25 14.88 -2.79
CA ASN A 64 -1.96 14.75 -2.12
C ASN A 64 -0.86 14.22 -3.03
N VAL A 65 -1.18 13.26 -3.90
CA VAL A 65 -0.26 12.72 -4.92
C VAL A 65 0.15 13.80 -5.91
N ASP A 66 -0.83 14.54 -6.46
CA ASP A 66 -0.54 15.60 -7.43
C ASP A 66 0.20 16.78 -6.79
N ALA A 67 -0.02 17.04 -5.50
CA ALA A 67 0.70 18.04 -4.72
C ALA A 67 2.10 17.57 -4.25
N GLY A 68 2.46 16.30 -4.41
CA GLY A 68 3.75 15.75 -3.96
C GLY A 68 3.93 15.78 -2.43
N THR A 69 2.83 15.66 -1.68
CA THR A 69 2.83 15.69 -0.21
C THR A 69 3.06 14.29 0.39
N SER A 70 3.27 14.22 1.71
CA SER A 70 3.38 12.93 2.42
C SER A 70 2.09 12.11 2.25
N LEU A 71 2.27 10.84 1.90
CA LEU A 71 1.20 9.86 1.76
C LEU A 71 1.22 8.91 2.98
N PRO A 72 0.08 8.30 3.36
CA PRO A 72 0.11 7.17 4.29
C PRO A 72 0.85 5.98 3.67
N ASP A 73 1.12 4.95 4.48
CA ASP A 73 1.68 3.70 3.99
C ASP A 73 0.61 2.82 3.30
N ILE A 74 -0.66 2.96 3.69
CA ILE A 74 -1.81 2.27 3.10
C ILE A 74 -3.00 3.24 3.04
N ALA A 75 -3.57 3.44 1.86
CA ALA A 75 -4.79 4.20 1.62
C ALA A 75 -5.78 3.44 0.75
N PRO A 76 -7.04 3.89 0.64
CA PRO A 76 -7.95 3.36 -0.38
C PRO A 76 -7.32 3.51 -1.77
N GLY A 77 -7.51 2.48 -2.59
CA GLY A 77 -6.91 2.44 -3.93
C GLY A 77 -7.30 3.59 -4.83
N PRO A 78 -6.44 3.93 -5.80
CA PRO A 78 -6.80 4.86 -6.85
C PRO A 78 -7.97 4.31 -7.68
N SER A 79 -8.70 5.22 -8.31
CA SER A 79 -9.64 4.83 -9.36
C SER A 79 -8.91 4.16 -10.52
N VAL A 80 -9.59 3.25 -11.23
CA VAL A 80 -9.00 2.42 -12.28
C VAL A 80 -8.28 3.23 -13.37
N ASP A 81 -8.78 4.42 -13.69
CA ASP A 81 -8.21 5.36 -14.66
C ASP A 81 -6.90 6.02 -14.20
N LYS A 82 -6.62 6.03 -12.89
CA LYS A 82 -5.41 6.63 -12.30
C LYS A 82 -4.29 5.61 -12.06
N VAL A 83 -4.61 4.31 -11.94
CA VAL A 83 -3.65 3.24 -11.60
C VAL A 83 -2.39 3.32 -12.44
N LYS A 84 -2.53 3.35 -13.77
CA LYS A 84 -1.39 3.34 -14.68
C LYS A 84 -0.50 4.58 -14.52
N ALA A 85 -1.11 5.76 -14.44
CA ALA A 85 -0.37 7.01 -14.24
C ALA A 85 0.38 7.03 -12.89
N TRP A 86 -0.18 6.42 -11.85
CA TRP A 86 0.45 6.35 -10.53
C TRP A 86 1.58 5.32 -10.48
N VAL A 87 1.45 4.22 -11.22
CA VAL A 87 2.55 3.27 -11.46
C VAL A 87 3.71 3.97 -12.18
N GLU A 88 3.43 4.69 -13.28
CA GLU A 88 4.44 5.40 -14.07
C GLU A 88 5.14 6.51 -13.27
N LYS A 89 4.41 7.19 -12.38
CA LYS A 89 4.97 8.18 -11.44
C LYS A 89 5.74 7.56 -10.26
N GLY A 90 5.70 6.24 -10.07
CA GLY A 90 6.30 5.56 -8.92
C GLY A 90 5.59 5.81 -7.59
N THR A 91 4.33 6.26 -7.63
CA THR A 91 3.49 6.47 -6.44
C THR A 91 3.07 5.13 -5.83
N LEU A 92 2.78 4.13 -6.67
CA LEU A 92 2.44 2.78 -6.23
C LEU A 92 3.70 1.91 -6.14
N LYS A 93 3.82 1.16 -5.04
CA LYS A 93 4.88 0.15 -4.86
C LYS A 93 4.39 -1.20 -5.39
N SER A 94 5.23 -1.89 -6.15
CA SER A 94 4.88 -3.23 -6.66
C SER A 94 4.97 -4.28 -5.55
N VAL A 95 4.01 -5.20 -5.53
CA VAL A 95 3.91 -6.32 -4.58
C VAL A 95 5.16 -7.20 -4.63
N GLU A 96 5.71 -7.42 -5.84
CA GLU A 96 6.95 -8.16 -6.04
C GLU A 96 8.11 -7.59 -5.23
N THR A 97 8.20 -6.25 -5.18
CA THR A 97 9.27 -5.56 -4.44
C THR A 97 8.99 -5.57 -2.95
N ALA A 98 7.74 -5.42 -2.54
CA ALA A 98 7.36 -5.44 -1.12
C ALA A 98 7.57 -6.82 -0.49
N LEU A 99 7.21 -7.89 -1.20
CA LEU A 99 7.27 -9.26 -0.69
C LEU A 99 8.61 -9.95 -0.93
N GLY A 100 9.37 -9.55 -1.95
CA GLY A 100 10.65 -10.17 -2.30
C GLY A 100 10.51 -11.69 -2.45
N ASP A 101 11.29 -12.45 -1.69
CA ASP A 101 11.29 -13.91 -1.71
C ASP A 101 9.93 -14.53 -1.33
N LYS A 102 9.03 -13.77 -0.69
CA LYS A 102 7.67 -14.19 -0.33
C LYS A 102 6.64 -14.00 -1.43
N PHE A 103 7.02 -13.41 -2.56
CA PHE A 103 6.11 -13.22 -3.68
C PHE A 103 5.59 -14.57 -4.24
N GLY A 104 6.44 -15.60 -4.25
CA GLY A 104 6.02 -16.95 -4.67
C GLY A 104 4.90 -17.53 -3.78
N ASP A 105 5.02 -17.33 -2.46
CA ASP A 105 4.00 -17.75 -1.49
C ASP A 105 2.68 -16.99 -1.71
N TYR A 106 2.75 -15.68 -2.02
CA TYR A 106 1.57 -14.87 -2.34
C TYR A 106 0.83 -15.41 -3.56
N ILE A 107 1.55 -15.68 -4.65
CA ILE A 107 0.93 -16.23 -5.88
C ILE A 107 0.30 -17.60 -5.63
N ALA A 108 0.98 -18.47 -4.90
CA ALA A 108 0.50 -19.83 -4.63
C ALA A 108 -0.75 -19.89 -3.74
N ASN A 109 -0.89 -18.92 -2.83
CA ASN A 109 -1.98 -18.89 -1.85
C ASN A 109 -3.10 -17.90 -2.21
N THR A 110 -2.93 -17.11 -3.27
CA THR A 110 -3.96 -16.17 -3.74
C THR A 110 -4.73 -16.78 -4.90
N TYR A 111 -6.04 -16.52 -4.94
CA TYR A 111 -6.89 -17.02 -6.02
C TYR A 111 -6.33 -16.60 -7.40
N PRO A 112 -6.11 -17.52 -8.35
CA PRO A 112 -5.41 -17.21 -9.60
C PRO A 112 -6.00 -16.06 -10.41
N ALA A 113 -7.31 -15.82 -10.34
CA ALA A 113 -7.94 -14.70 -11.05
C ALA A 113 -7.51 -13.31 -10.52
N LEU A 114 -6.87 -13.25 -9.35
CA LEU A 114 -6.33 -12.02 -8.75
C LEU A 114 -4.82 -11.86 -8.97
N THR A 115 -4.16 -12.85 -9.58
CA THR A 115 -2.70 -12.88 -9.76
C THR A 115 -2.25 -13.19 -11.19
N THR A 116 -3.19 -13.37 -12.11
CA THR A 116 -2.88 -13.68 -13.52
C THR A 116 -3.55 -12.69 -14.46
N THR A 117 -2.79 -12.20 -15.44
CA THR A 117 -3.34 -11.49 -16.60
C THR A 117 -3.67 -12.50 -17.68
N SER A 118 -4.96 -12.61 -18.02
CA SER A 118 -5.34 -13.25 -19.28
C SER A 118 -4.73 -12.43 -20.43
N GLY A 119 -3.73 -12.96 -21.13
CA GLY A 119 -3.25 -12.39 -22.40
C GLY A 119 -2.28 -11.19 -22.34
N SER A 120 -1.46 -11.07 -21.29
CA SER A 120 -0.30 -10.15 -21.19
C SER A 120 -0.59 -8.63 -21.25
N SER A 121 -1.85 -8.19 -21.34
CA SER A 121 -2.22 -6.78 -21.24
C SER A 121 -2.39 -6.34 -19.78
N ASP A 122 -2.31 -5.02 -19.54
CA ASP A 122 -2.67 -4.42 -18.25
C ASP A 122 -4.07 -4.88 -17.80
N ASN A 123 -4.21 -5.16 -16.50
CA ASN A 123 -5.51 -5.37 -15.86
C ASN A 123 -5.62 -4.44 -14.65
N LEU A 124 -6.05 -3.22 -14.92
CA LEU A 124 -6.11 -2.14 -13.93
C LEU A 124 -7.11 -2.43 -12.78
N TYR A 125 -8.10 -3.31 -13.01
CA TYR A 125 -9.10 -3.68 -11.99
C TYR A 125 -8.52 -4.53 -10.86
N ILE A 126 -7.42 -5.24 -11.11
CA ILE A 126 -6.70 -6.04 -10.11
C ILE A 126 -5.26 -5.54 -9.92
N GLY A 127 -4.98 -4.30 -10.33
CA GLY A 127 -3.69 -3.66 -10.10
C GLY A 127 -2.53 -4.23 -10.90
N ILE A 128 -2.76 -4.89 -12.05
CA ILE A 128 -1.67 -5.39 -12.88
C ILE A 128 -1.34 -4.40 -14.00
N VAL A 129 -0.09 -3.91 -14.00
CA VAL A 129 0.43 -2.98 -15.00
C VAL A 129 1.79 -3.46 -15.48
N GLY A 130 1.97 -3.64 -16.79
CA GLY A 130 3.23 -4.10 -17.37
C GLY A 130 3.69 -5.47 -16.84
N GLY A 131 2.75 -6.33 -16.43
CA GLY A 131 3.02 -7.63 -15.84
C GLY A 131 3.44 -7.63 -14.38
N LYS A 132 3.47 -6.46 -13.71
CA LYS A 132 3.72 -6.32 -12.28
C LYS A 132 2.43 -6.11 -11.51
N HIS A 133 2.38 -6.60 -10.28
CA HIS A 133 1.26 -6.44 -9.38
C HIS A 133 1.47 -5.21 -8.51
N TYR A 134 0.44 -4.39 -8.40
CA TYR A 134 0.41 -3.24 -7.53
C TYR A 134 -0.76 -3.41 -6.57
N GLU A 135 -0.52 -3.11 -5.31
CA GLU A 135 -1.60 -3.03 -4.35
C GLU A 135 -2.55 -1.91 -4.83
N LEU A 136 -3.86 -2.20 -4.88
CA LEU A 136 -4.86 -1.15 -5.00
C LEU A 136 -5.07 -0.46 -3.65
N MET A 137 -3.98 -0.26 -2.93
CA MET A 137 -3.83 0.50 -1.71
C MET A 137 -2.45 1.15 -1.78
N VAL A 138 -2.35 2.38 -1.27
CA VAL A 138 -1.24 3.31 -1.59
C VAL A 138 -0.52 3.75 -0.35
#